data_AF-A0A816V230-F1
#
_entry.id   AF-A0A816V230-F1
#
_cell.length_a   1.000
_cell.length_b   1.000
_cell.length_c   1.000
_cell.angle_alpha   90.00
_cell.angle_beta   90.00
_cell.angle_gamma   90.00
#
_symmetry.space_group_name_H-M   'P 1'
#
loop_
_entity.id
_entity.type
_entity.pdbx_description
1 polymer ?
#
loop_
_entity_poly.entity_id
_entity_poly.type
_entity_poly.pdbx_seq_one_letter_code
_entity_poly.pdbx_strand_id
1 'polypeptide(L)'
;MFLRCDTGPSDDRILLFACTKQLDILQSTDDFLVDGTFKVVPEIFYQVYIVHAVYPGHVVPVLYALLRRKNAVICHNLVHQLLRFAPNWNPVSIMLDFEQACIGVFDTSFPNVLLSGCYFHLRQSIHHKIAPLAFMKPDDVVKGFEDLSMDLDDEYQTCNDKYMTLTS
;
A
#
# COMPACT_ATOMS: atom_id res chain seq x y z
N MET A 1 -2.73 -5.56 -20.87
CA MET A 1 -2.01 -6.02 -19.67
C MET A 1 -1.41 -7.38 -19.98
N PHE A 2 -0.11 -7.58 -19.77
CA PHE A 2 0.61 -8.83 -20.07
C PHE A 2 1.39 -9.31 -18.86
N LEU A 3 1.58 -10.62 -18.70
CA LEU A 3 2.47 -11.18 -17.68
C LEU A 3 3.93 -10.78 -18.01
N ARG A 4 4.60 -10.15 -17.05
CA ARG A 4 5.99 -9.69 -17.15
C ARG A 4 6.94 -10.51 -16.30
N CYS A 5 6.47 -10.96 -15.14
CA CYS A 5 7.27 -11.75 -14.22
C CYS A 5 6.42 -12.83 -13.56
N ASP A 6 7.01 -14.01 -13.44
CA ASP A 6 6.59 -15.08 -12.55
C ASP A 6 7.83 -15.55 -11.80
N THR A 7 7.87 -15.35 -10.49
CA THR A 7 9.02 -15.77 -9.67
C THR A 7 9.09 -17.27 -9.42
N GLY A 8 8.15 -18.03 -9.97
CA GLY A 8 8.11 -19.49 -9.92
C GLY A 8 7.25 -20.04 -8.78
N PRO A 9 7.07 -21.37 -8.73
CA PRO A 9 6.17 -22.03 -7.77
C PRO A 9 6.80 -22.08 -6.37
N SER A 10 6.72 -20.97 -5.64
CA SER A 10 7.08 -20.89 -4.23
C SER A 10 5.92 -20.33 -3.41
N ASP A 11 6.05 -20.39 -2.08
CA ASP A 11 5.12 -19.74 -1.16
C ASP A 11 5.21 -18.21 -1.21
N ASP A 12 6.25 -17.69 -1.85
CA ASP A 12 6.53 -16.28 -2.04
C ASP A 12 6.41 -15.88 -3.52
N ARG A 13 5.64 -16.67 -4.30
CA ARG A 13 5.40 -16.42 -5.72
C ARG A 13 4.76 -15.05 -5.94
N ILE A 14 5.30 -14.33 -6.91
CA ILE A 14 4.82 -13.03 -7.38
C ILE A 14 4.53 -13.18 -8.88
N LEU A 15 3.31 -12.82 -9.28
CA LEU A 15 2.98 -12.62 -10.70
C LEU A 15 2.82 -11.14 -10.95
N LEU A 16 3.65 -10.56 -11.83
CA LEU A 16 3.63 -9.15 -12.15
C LEU A 16 3.10 -8.95 -13.57
N PHE A 17 2.14 -8.04 -13.72
CA PHE A 17 1.49 -7.75 -14.98
C PHE A 17 1.58 -6.27 -15.32
N ALA A 18 2.10 -5.97 -16.52
CA ALA A 18 2.15 -4.64 -17.10
C ALA A 18 2.42 -4.74 -18.62
N CYS A 19 1.94 -3.80 -19.42
CA CYS A 19 2.39 -3.62 -20.81
C CYS A 19 3.49 -2.55 -20.89
N THR A 20 4.16 -2.43 -22.04
CA THR A 20 5.28 -1.48 -22.20
C THR A 20 4.83 -0.04 -21.94
N LYS A 21 3.68 0.36 -22.52
CA LYS A 21 3.11 1.70 -22.28
C LYS A 21 2.85 1.99 -20.79
N GLN A 22 2.42 0.98 -20.02
CA GLN A 22 2.21 1.16 -18.59
C GLN A 22 3.53 1.37 -17.83
N LEU A 23 4.60 0.65 -18.22
CA LEU A 23 5.94 0.86 -17.66
C LEU A 23 6.55 2.21 -18.06
N ASP A 24 6.23 2.71 -19.26
CA ASP A 24 6.64 4.05 -19.69
C ASP A 24 5.96 5.13 -18.83
N ILE A 25 4.65 4.99 -18.57
CA ILE A 25 3.91 5.88 -17.67
C ILE A 25 4.47 5.80 -16.24
N LEU A 26 4.76 4.59 -15.74
CA LEU A 26 5.36 4.37 -14.43
C LEU A 26 6.69 5.15 -14.28
N GLN A 27 7.51 5.22 -15.32
CA GLN A 27 8.81 5.89 -15.27
C GLN A 27 8.76 7.41 -15.56
N SER A 28 7.61 7.94 -15.99
CA SER A 28 7.45 9.35 -16.39
C SER A 28 6.42 10.11 -15.56
N THR A 29 5.86 9.47 -14.54
CA THR A 29 4.90 10.06 -13.61
C THR A 29 5.56 10.27 -12.25
N ASP A 30 5.17 11.34 -11.57
CA ASP A 30 5.74 11.73 -10.27
C ASP A 30 4.96 11.16 -9.09
N ASP A 31 3.63 11.08 -9.22
CA ASP A 31 2.71 10.80 -8.12
C ASP A 31 2.00 9.46 -8.30
N PHE A 32 1.96 8.65 -7.23
CA PHE A 32 1.38 7.31 -7.27
C PHE A 32 0.45 7.01 -6.10
N LEU A 33 -0.56 6.19 -6.37
CA LEU A 33 -1.40 5.56 -5.36
C LEU A 33 -1.16 4.06 -5.43
N VAL A 34 -0.90 3.44 -4.29
CA VAL A 34 -0.55 2.03 -4.23
C VAL A 34 -1.44 1.33 -3.20
N ASP A 35 -2.21 0.36 -3.67
CA ASP A 35 -3.31 -0.25 -2.94
C ASP A 35 -3.22 -1.78 -2.97
N GLY A 36 -3.47 -2.41 -1.82
CA GLY A 36 -3.61 -3.86 -1.68
C GLY A 36 -5.09 -4.26 -1.60
N THR A 37 -5.61 -4.96 -2.60
CA THR A 37 -7.01 -5.41 -2.62
C THR A 37 -7.16 -6.92 -2.46
N PHE A 38 -8.12 -7.32 -1.62
CA PHE A 38 -8.37 -8.71 -1.19
C PHE A 38 -9.66 -9.30 -1.75
N LYS A 39 -10.55 -8.47 -2.30
CA LYS A 39 -11.94 -8.86 -2.60
C LYS A 39 -12.08 -9.74 -3.84
N VAL A 40 -11.09 -9.73 -4.74
CA VAL A 40 -11.14 -10.42 -6.04
C VAL A 40 -9.80 -11.08 -6.32
N VAL A 41 -9.43 -12.07 -5.49
CA VAL A 41 -8.13 -12.74 -5.57
C VAL A 41 -8.34 -14.26 -5.71
N PRO A 42 -7.66 -14.94 -6.66
CA PRO A 42 -7.69 -16.40 -6.72
C PRO A 42 -7.18 -17.02 -5.41
N GLU A 43 -7.75 -18.14 -4.96
CA GLU A 43 -7.43 -18.76 -3.65
C GLU A 43 -5.93 -19.01 -3.39
N ILE A 44 -5.15 -19.19 -4.45
CA ILE A 44 -3.70 -19.42 -4.36
C ILE A 44 -2.89 -18.17 -3.98
N PHE A 45 -3.48 -16.97 -4.10
CA PHE A 45 -2.89 -15.68 -3.77
C PHE A 45 -3.66 -15.01 -2.63
N TYR A 46 -2.94 -14.18 -1.87
CA TYR A 46 -3.49 -13.47 -0.72
C TYR A 46 -4.07 -12.11 -1.12
N GLN A 47 -3.36 -11.38 -1.99
CA GLN A 47 -3.78 -10.06 -2.44
C GLN A 47 -3.40 -9.78 -3.89
N VAL A 48 -4.16 -8.87 -4.52
CA VAL A 48 -3.72 -8.14 -5.70
C VAL A 48 -3.18 -6.79 -5.22
N TYR A 49 -1.94 -6.50 -5.54
CA TYR A 49 -1.30 -5.22 -5.27
C TYR A 49 -1.27 -4.39 -6.56
N ILE A 50 -1.74 -3.15 -6.50
CA ILE A 50 -1.96 -2.32 -7.69
C ILE A 50 -1.21 -1.00 -7.52
N VAL A 51 -0.39 -0.64 -8.50
CA VAL A 51 0.24 0.69 -8.60
C VAL A 51 -0.56 1.50 -9.60
N HIS A 52 -1.08 2.63 -9.16
CA HIS A 52 -1.77 3.62 -9.97
C HIS A 52 -0.89 4.85 -10.14
N ALA A 53 -0.70 5.27 -11.39
CA ALA A 53 -0.06 6.54 -11.70
C ALA A 53 -1.12 7.66 -11.69
N VAL A 54 -0.80 8.77 -11.05
CA VAL A 54 -1.58 10.00 -11.12
C VAL A 54 -1.05 10.79 -12.32
N TYR A 55 -1.62 10.50 -13.48
CA TYR A 55 -1.29 11.14 -14.75
C TYR A 55 -2.27 12.29 -14.97
N PRO A 56 -1.89 13.47 -15.51
CA PRO A 56 -2.70 14.70 -15.47
C PRO A 56 -4.22 14.50 -15.64
N GLY A 57 -4.98 14.66 -14.54
CA GLY A 57 -6.44 14.53 -14.49
C GLY A 57 -7.01 13.11 -14.39
N HIS A 58 -6.15 12.08 -14.32
CA HIS A 58 -6.53 10.68 -14.36
C HIS A 58 -5.71 9.82 -13.39
N VAL A 59 -6.39 8.87 -12.74
CA VAL A 59 -5.73 7.79 -11.99
C VAL A 59 -5.78 6.55 -12.83
N VAL A 60 -4.62 6.06 -13.27
CA VAL A 60 -4.54 4.92 -14.19
C VAL A 60 -3.73 3.78 -13.56
N PRO A 61 -4.26 2.55 -13.51
CA PRO A 61 -3.49 1.42 -13.05
C PRO A 61 -2.40 1.08 -14.06
N VAL A 62 -1.15 1.22 -13.64
CA VAL A 62 0.03 0.95 -14.46
C VAL A 62 0.65 -0.40 -14.12
N LEU A 63 0.29 -0.99 -12.99
CA LEU A 63 0.83 -2.28 -12.61
C LEU A 63 -0.10 -3.06 -11.69
N TYR A 64 -0.14 -4.37 -11.90
CA TYR A 64 -0.78 -5.31 -10.99
C TYR A 64 0.20 -6.39 -10.60
N ALA A 65 0.20 -6.78 -9.33
CA ALA A 65 0.96 -7.89 -8.81
C ALA A 65 0.08 -8.81 -7.97
N LEU A 66 0.07 -10.10 -8.26
CA LEU A 66 -0.52 -11.11 -7.37
C LEU A 66 0.53 -11.56 -6.37
N LEU A 67 0.22 -11.42 -5.08
CA LEU A 67 1.13 -11.73 -3.96
C LEU A 67 0.52 -12.80 -3.07
N ARG A 68 1.33 -13.77 -2.62
CA ARG A 68 0.88 -14.86 -1.74
C ARG A 68 0.91 -14.51 -0.24
N ARG A 69 1.59 -13.43 0.15
CA ARG A 69 1.67 -12.96 1.54
C ARG A 69 1.74 -11.43 1.59
N LYS A 70 1.48 -10.88 2.77
CA LYS A 70 1.63 -9.47 3.13
C LYS A 70 2.70 -9.34 4.21
N ASN A 71 3.95 -9.19 3.79
CA ASN A 71 5.09 -8.95 4.70
C ASN A 71 6.21 -8.18 3.97
N ALA A 72 7.20 -7.72 4.73
CA ALA A 72 8.26 -6.85 4.21
C ALA A 72 9.12 -7.56 3.15
N VAL A 73 9.34 -8.88 3.29
CA VAL A 73 10.14 -9.68 2.36
C VAL A 73 9.46 -9.75 0.98
N ILE A 74 8.15 -10.03 0.94
CA ILE A 74 7.39 -10.02 -0.31
C ILE A 74 7.36 -8.63 -0.92
N CYS A 75 7.19 -7.59 -0.10
CA CYS A 75 7.17 -6.22 -0.61
C CYS A 75 8.53 -5.82 -1.21
N HIS A 76 9.63 -6.15 -0.53
CA HIS A 76 10.98 -5.97 -1.05
C HIS A 76 11.17 -6.70 -2.38
N ASN A 77 10.77 -7.97 -2.45
CA ASN A 77 10.87 -8.74 -3.68
C ASN A 77 10.01 -8.16 -4.80
N LEU A 78 8.82 -7.64 -4.50
CA LEU A 78 7.97 -6.94 -5.46
C LEU A 78 8.70 -5.70 -6.00
N VAL A 79 9.17 -4.80 -5.14
CA VAL A 79 9.88 -3.58 -5.53
C VAL A 79 11.14 -3.90 -6.34
N HIS A 80 11.88 -4.93 -5.93
CA HIS A 80 13.02 -5.43 -6.70
C HIS A 80 12.61 -5.89 -8.11
N GLN A 81 11.53 -6.67 -8.25
CA GLN A 81 11.05 -7.04 -9.60
C GLN A 81 10.57 -5.82 -10.40
N LEU A 82 9.92 -4.84 -9.76
CA LEU A 82 9.47 -3.61 -10.41
C LEU A 82 10.63 -2.84 -11.04
N LEU A 83 11.67 -2.59 -10.24
CA LEU A 83 12.84 -1.84 -10.69
C LEU A 83 13.64 -2.56 -11.78
N ARG A 84 13.53 -3.89 -11.91
CA ARG A 84 14.11 -4.62 -13.05
C ARG A 84 13.44 -4.26 -14.38
N PHE A 85 12.14 -3.95 -14.38
CA PHE A 85 11.38 -3.61 -15.59
C PHE A 85 11.18 -2.10 -15.78
N ALA A 86 11.30 -1.33 -14.71
CA ALA A 86 11.18 0.12 -14.70
C ALA A 86 12.34 0.73 -13.89
N PRO A 87 13.59 0.61 -14.37
CA PRO A 87 14.78 1.02 -13.62
C PRO A 87 14.87 2.53 -13.39
N ASN A 88 14.18 3.33 -14.21
CA ASN A 88 14.13 4.79 -14.05
C ASN A 88 12.91 5.25 -13.26
N TRP A 89 12.14 4.34 -12.65
CA TRP A 89 11.03 4.74 -11.80
C TRP A 89 11.56 5.47 -10.57
N ASN A 90 11.24 6.76 -10.48
CA ASN A 90 11.70 7.64 -9.42
C ASN A 90 10.54 8.55 -8.99
N PRO A 91 9.62 8.02 -8.16
CA PRO A 91 8.44 8.75 -7.72
C PRO A 91 8.82 9.94 -6.83
N VAL A 92 8.06 11.03 -6.97
CA VAL A 92 8.11 12.20 -6.07
C VAL A 92 7.20 11.96 -4.87
N SER A 93 6.01 11.39 -5.08
CA SER A 93 5.10 11.04 -3.99
C SER A 93 4.44 9.67 -4.20
N ILE A 94 4.24 8.96 -3.09
CA ILE A 94 3.45 7.72 -3.07
C ILE A 94 2.49 7.76 -1.88
N MET A 95 1.21 7.59 -2.17
CA MET A 95 0.21 7.27 -1.16
C MET A 95 0.06 5.75 -1.06
N LEU A 96 0.31 5.21 0.13
CA LEU A 96 0.24 3.78 0.42
C LEU A 96 -0.86 3.51 1.46
N ASP A 97 -1.36 2.29 1.46
CA ASP A 97 -2.09 1.77 2.61
C ASP A 97 -1.15 1.65 3.83
N PHE A 98 -1.70 1.69 5.04
CA PHE A 98 -0.96 1.60 6.31
C PHE A 98 -0.32 0.21 6.57
N GLU A 99 0.04 -0.51 5.52
CA GLU A 99 0.85 -1.72 5.61
C GLU A 99 2.29 -1.35 5.95
N GLN A 100 2.57 -1.24 7.25
CA GLN A 100 3.88 -0.82 7.80
C GLN A 100 5.08 -1.49 7.13
N ALA A 101 4.92 -2.78 6.83
CA ALA A 101 5.95 -3.58 6.17
C ALA A 101 6.31 -3.08 4.76
N CYS A 102 5.32 -2.65 3.97
CA CYS A 102 5.56 -2.11 2.63
C CYS A 102 6.05 -0.67 2.67
N ILE A 103 5.51 0.14 3.57
CA ILE A 103 5.94 1.52 3.77
C ILE A 103 7.46 1.61 3.97
N GLY A 104 8.03 0.80 4.87
CA GLY A 104 9.47 0.78 5.10
C GLY A 104 10.30 0.34 3.87
N VAL A 105 9.75 -0.54 3.04
CA VAL A 105 10.41 -0.96 1.79
C VAL A 105 10.43 0.17 0.76
N PHE A 106 9.32 0.89 0.59
CA PHE A 106 9.27 2.03 -0.32
C PHE A 106 10.18 3.17 0.13
N ASP A 107 10.21 3.46 1.43
CA ASP A 107 11.08 4.48 2.04
C ASP A 107 12.56 4.19 1.76
N THR A 108 12.97 2.95 1.99
CA THR A 108 14.36 2.51 1.73
C THR A 108 14.70 2.39 0.24
N SER A 109 13.72 2.13 -0.62
CA SER A 109 13.94 1.99 -2.07
C SER A 109 13.97 3.33 -2.80
N PHE A 110 13.31 4.35 -2.25
CA PHE A 110 13.19 5.69 -2.86
C PHE A 110 13.49 6.78 -1.81
N PRO A 111 14.77 7.09 -1.53
CA PRO A 111 15.16 7.96 -0.40
C PRO A 111 14.62 9.40 -0.42
N ASN A 112 14.13 9.88 -1.57
CA ASN A 112 13.63 11.24 -1.74
C ASN A 112 12.10 11.30 -1.93
N VAL A 113 11.40 10.17 -1.77
CA VAL A 113 9.97 10.10 -2.02
C VAL A 113 9.19 10.64 -0.82
N LEU A 114 8.13 11.40 -1.08
CA LEU A 114 7.15 11.75 -0.07
C LEU A 114 6.15 10.59 0.09
N LEU A 115 6.27 9.84 1.18
CA LEU A 115 5.30 8.80 1.53
C LEU A 115 4.17 9.40 2.37
N SER A 116 2.93 9.04 2.02
CA SER A 116 1.74 9.40 2.79
C SER A 116 0.82 8.19 2.96
N GLY A 117 0.09 8.17 4.08
CA GLY A 117 -0.95 7.17 4.33
C GLY A 117 -2.27 7.53 3.65
N CYS A 118 -2.98 6.54 3.12
CA CYS A 118 -4.27 6.77 2.48
C CYS A 118 -5.38 7.10 3.51
N TYR A 119 -5.88 8.34 3.52
CA TYR A 119 -6.96 8.78 4.42
C TYR A 119 -8.23 7.91 4.32
N PHE A 120 -8.53 7.38 3.13
CA PHE A 120 -9.68 6.47 2.94
C PHE A 120 -9.55 5.21 3.81
N HIS A 121 -8.36 4.60 3.83
CA HIS A 121 -8.10 3.41 4.64
C HIS A 121 -8.02 3.74 6.12
N LEU A 122 -7.47 4.90 6.51
CA LEU A 122 -7.55 5.37 7.90
C LEU A 122 -9.01 5.48 8.37
N ARG A 123 -9.85 6.15 7.57
CA ARG A 123 -11.28 6.28 7.85
C ARG A 123 -11.97 4.92 7.95
N GLN A 124 -11.61 3.96 7.07
CA GLN A 124 -12.17 2.62 7.11
C GLN A 124 -11.73 1.84 8.35
N SER A 125 -10.45 1.90 8.72
CA SER A 125 -9.92 1.30 9.95
C SER A 125 -10.62 1.86 11.19
N ILE A 126 -10.75 3.18 11.29
CA ILE A 126 -11.50 3.85 12.36
C ILE A 126 -12.95 3.36 12.39
N HIS A 127 -13.63 3.34 11.26
CA HIS A 127 -15.02 2.89 11.19
C HIS A 127 -15.19 1.44 11.63
N HIS A 128 -14.30 0.53 11.22
CA HIS A 128 -14.36 -0.88 11.65
C HIS A 128 -14.14 -1.04 13.16
N LYS A 129 -13.35 -0.17 13.79
CA LYS A 129 -13.14 -0.21 15.24
C LYS A 129 -14.27 0.47 16.02
N ILE A 130 -14.88 1.53 15.50
CA ILE A 130 -16.00 2.24 16.15
C ILE A 130 -17.33 1.51 15.99
N ALA A 131 -17.59 0.87 14.85
CA ALA A 131 -18.88 0.25 14.56
C ALA A 131 -19.33 -0.80 15.61
N PRO A 132 -18.45 -1.66 16.15
CA PRO A 132 -18.81 -2.57 17.24
C PRO A 132 -19.14 -1.88 18.57
N LEU A 133 -18.51 -0.73 18.86
CA LEU A 133 -18.73 0.02 20.11
C LEU A 133 -20.18 0.51 20.22
N ALA A 134 -20.83 0.80 19.09
CA ALA A 134 -22.23 1.20 19.04
C ALA A 134 -23.21 0.12 19.55
N PHE A 135 -22.76 -1.12 19.68
CA PHE A 135 -23.55 -2.26 20.16
C PHE A 135 -23.08 -2.80 21.52
N MET A 136 -22.08 -2.16 22.14
CA MET A 136 -21.60 -2.54 23.48
C MET A 136 -22.55 -2.08 24.58
N LYS A 137 -22.48 -2.73 25.74
CA LYS A 137 -23.19 -2.26 26.93
C LYS A 137 -22.56 -0.96 27.42
N PRO A 138 -23.34 -0.05 28.03
CA PRO A 138 -22.84 1.26 28.47
C PRO A 138 -21.56 1.20 29.31
N ASP A 139 -21.43 0.19 30.17
CA ASP A 139 -20.27 0.01 31.06
C ASP A 139 -18.99 -0.39 30.31
N ASP A 140 -19.13 -1.02 29.13
CA ASP A 140 -18.01 -1.50 28.30
C ASP A 140 -17.59 -0.46 27.25
N VAL A 141 -18.44 0.52 26.95
CA VAL A 141 -18.20 1.56 25.92
C VAL A 141 -16.98 2.41 26.26
N VAL A 142 -16.83 2.82 27.53
CA VAL A 142 -15.71 3.68 27.96
C VAL A 142 -14.37 2.97 27.73
N LYS A 143 -14.27 1.70 28.14
CA LYS A 143 -13.07 0.88 27.91
C LYS A 143 -12.80 0.68 26.42
N GLY A 144 -13.85 0.44 25.63
CA GLY A 144 -13.72 0.32 24.17
C GLY A 144 -13.23 1.61 23.49
N PHE A 145 -13.55 2.79 24.02
CA PHE A 145 -13.00 4.06 23.54
C PHE A 145 -11.56 4.29 24.01
N GLU A 146 -11.18 3.86 25.22
CA GLU A 146 -9.79 3.92 25.71
C GLU A 146 -8.86 3.02 24.90
N ASP A 147 -9.27 1.77 24.65
CA ASP A 147 -8.52 0.82 23.81
C ASP A 147 -8.38 1.36 22.37
N LEU A 148 -9.45 1.98 21.84
CA LEU A 148 -9.40 2.65 20.53
C LEU A 148 -8.47 3.86 20.51
N SER A 149 -8.45 4.67 21.57
CA SER A 149 -7.56 5.83 21.67
C SER A 149 -6.10 5.39 21.65
N MET A 150 -5.73 4.35 22.39
CA MET A 150 -4.37 3.80 22.40
C MET A 150 -3.96 3.27 21.02
N ASP A 151 -4.85 2.52 20.37
CA ASP A 151 -4.64 2.01 19.01
C ASP A 151 -4.48 3.12 17.96
N LEU A 152 -5.29 4.18 18.08
CA LEU A 152 -5.21 5.35 17.20
C LEU A 152 -3.97 6.16 17.49
N ASP A 153 -3.54 6.28 18.75
CA ASP A 153 -2.30 6.94 19.10
C ASP A 153 -1.10 6.15 18.56
N ASP A 154 -1.10 4.82 18.58
CA ASP A 154 -0.04 4.01 17.94
C ASP A 154 -0.04 4.14 16.41
N GLU A 155 -1.22 4.09 15.76
CA GLU A 155 -1.36 4.31 14.30
C GLU A 155 -0.98 5.75 13.90
N TYR A 156 -1.36 6.74 14.72
CA TYR A 156 -1.11 8.17 14.48
C TYR A 156 0.32 8.58 14.81
N GLN A 157 0.95 8.03 15.85
CA GLN A 157 2.36 8.26 16.19
C GLN A 157 3.26 7.64 15.10
N THR A 158 2.90 6.44 14.61
CA THR A 158 3.55 5.82 13.44
C THR A 158 3.40 6.68 12.17
N CYS A 159 2.27 7.37 12.01
CA CYS A 159 2.02 8.31 10.91
C CYS A 159 2.78 9.65 11.08
N ASN A 160 2.81 10.21 12.28
CA ASN A 160 3.39 11.53 12.57
C ASN A 160 4.91 11.55 12.65
N ASP A 161 5.52 10.50 13.21
CA ASP A 161 6.97 10.46 13.39
C ASP A 161 7.73 10.23 12.07
N LYS A 162 7.04 9.93 10.96
CA LYS A 162 7.66 9.67 9.65
C LYS A 162 6.95 10.22 8.40
N TYR A 163 5.64 10.48 8.41
CA TYR A 163 4.85 10.70 7.18
C TYR A 163 3.97 11.96 7.17
N MET A 164 3.98 12.77 8.24
CA MET A 164 3.21 14.04 8.32
C MET A 164 4.06 15.28 8.63
N THR A 165 5.36 15.14 8.89
CA THR A 165 6.28 16.29 8.91
C THR A 165 6.73 16.61 7.49
N LEU A 166 5.94 17.40 6.76
CA LEU A 166 6.39 18.42 5.79
C LEU A 166 5.16 19.14 5.19
N THR A 167 4.38 19.79 6.04
CA THR A 167 3.64 21.00 5.64
C THR A 167 3.91 22.10 6.65
N SER A 168 4.97 22.86 6.38
CA SER A 168 5.17 24.21 6.92
C SER A 168 5.91 25.03 5.88
#